data_AF-A0A923YRI8-F1
#
_entry.id   AF-A0A923YRI8-F1
#
_cell.length_a   1.000
_cell.length_b   1.000
_cell.length_c   1.000
_cell.angle_alpha   90.00
_cell.angle_beta   90.00
_cell.angle_gamma   90.00
#
_symmetry.space_group_name_H-M   'P 1'
#
loop_
_entity.id
_entity.type
_entity.pdbx_description
1 polymer ?
#
loop_
_entity_poly.entity_id
_entity_poly.type
_entity_poly.pdbx_seq_one_letter_code
_entity_poly.pdbx_strand_id
1 'polypeptide(L)'
;MLLSDDLFTISTKKQFEKIALKTFRFQYENNIVYKKFCDYLKTEITNVKSLTQIPFLPIQFFKSHQIVSNTNTFQETFTSSGTTGAITSSHFVTDVTLYEQSYRQAFNQFYGDIENFVVLALLPSYLERSGSSLIYMVSDLIKKSRNPESDFYLNNYDELITKLLLLDNRG
;
A
#
# COMPACT_ATOMS: atom_id res chain seq x y z
N MET A 1 1.74 8.33 19.71
CA MET A 1 0.79 8.25 18.59
C MET A 1 1.38 8.94 17.38
N LEU A 2 1.54 8.24 16.25
CA LEU A 2 1.70 8.90 14.96
C LEU A 2 0.33 9.49 14.60
N LEU A 3 0.25 10.79 14.42
CA LEU A 3 -0.96 11.40 13.86
C LEU A 3 -0.91 11.11 12.36
N SER A 4 -1.96 10.49 11.83
CA SER A 4 -2.11 10.21 10.40
C SER A 4 -1.88 11.45 9.54
N ASP A 5 -2.31 12.61 10.04
CA ASP A 5 -2.19 13.90 9.37
C ASP A 5 -0.72 14.35 9.18
N ASP A 6 0.19 13.91 10.06
CA ASP A 6 1.62 14.19 9.91
C ASP A 6 2.22 13.50 8.67
N LEU A 7 1.65 12.36 8.24
CA LEU A 7 2.18 11.57 7.12
C LEU A 7 1.90 12.24 5.78
N PHE A 8 0.73 12.87 5.65
CA PHE A 8 0.23 13.44 4.39
C PHE A 8 0.59 14.90 4.17
N THR A 9 1.29 15.53 5.12
CA THR A 9 1.73 16.93 5.04
C THR A 9 3.25 17.08 4.81
N ILE A 10 3.95 15.97 4.57
CA ILE A 10 5.39 15.94 4.30
C ILE A 10 5.69 16.61 2.95
N SER A 11 6.46 17.69 2.97
CA SER A 11 6.85 18.44 1.76
C SER A 11 8.36 18.63 1.61
N THR A 12 9.16 18.21 2.59
CA THR A 12 10.62 18.36 2.57
C THR A 12 11.35 17.11 3.07
N LYS A 13 12.60 16.92 2.63
CA LYS A 13 13.47 15.82 3.12
C LYS A 13 13.64 15.84 4.66
N LYS A 14 13.75 17.03 5.25
CA LYS A 14 13.89 17.21 6.71
C LYS A 14 12.63 16.78 7.46
N GLN A 15 11.44 17.12 6.94
CA GLN A 15 10.18 16.63 7.51
C GLN A 15 10.07 15.13 7.36
N PHE A 16 10.40 14.58 6.19
CA PHE A 16 10.38 13.14 5.95
C PHE A 16 11.26 12.39 6.97
N GLU A 17 12.51 12.80 7.15
CA GLU A 17 13.41 12.15 8.11
C GLU A 17 12.90 12.26 9.55
N LYS A 18 12.39 13.43 9.95
CA LYS A 18 11.78 13.62 11.28
C LYS A 18 10.60 12.66 11.50
N ILE A 19 9.70 12.55 10.52
CA ILE A 19 8.53 11.68 10.61
C ILE A 19 8.94 10.21 10.55
N ALA A 20 9.88 9.82 9.69
CA ALA A 20 10.41 8.46 9.63
C ALA A 20 11.03 8.01 10.96
N LEU A 21 11.82 8.87 11.62
CA LEU A 21 12.38 8.58 12.95
C LEU A 21 11.31 8.50 14.04
N LYS A 22 10.25 9.34 13.96
CA LYS A 22 9.08 9.23 14.85
C LYS A 22 8.35 7.91 14.61
N THR A 23 8.17 7.51 13.35
CA THR A 23 7.53 6.26 12.95
C THR A 23 8.32 5.05 13.42
N PHE A 24 9.64 5.08 13.26
CA PHE A 24 10.53 4.05 13.79
C PHE A 24 10.34 3.82 15.29
N ARG A 25 10.35 4.89 16.10
CA ARG A 25 10.17 4.79 17.56
C ARG A 25 8.80 4.22 17.92
N PHE A 26 7.75 4.71 17.25
CA PHE A 26 6.40 4.17 17.42
C PHE A 26 6.31 2.68 17.08
N GLN A 27 6.91 2.25 15.97
CA GLN A 27 6.96 0.85 15.56
C GLN A 27 7.73 0.03 16.61
N TYR A 28 8.89 0.49 17.07
CA TYR A 28 9.64 -0.22 18.11
C TYR A 28 8.84 -0.38 19.41
N GLU A 29 8.11 0.64 19.83
CA GLU A 29 7.33 0.59 21.07
C GLU A 29 6.12 -0.33 20.98
N ASN A 30 5.45 -0.38 19.82
CA ASN A 30 4.10 -0.97 19.71
C ASN A 30 4.03 -2.23 18.83
N ASN A 31 5.04 -2.51 18.01
CA ASN A 31 5.12 -3.71 17.17
C ASN A 31 6.03 -4.74 17.85
N ILE A 32 5.44 -5.75 18.49
CA ILE A 32 6.17 -6.75 19.29
C ILE A 32 7.24 -7.48 18.45
N VAL A 33 6.94 -7.76 17.18
CA VAL A 33 7.85 -8.48 16.28
C VAL A 33 9.05 -7.59 15.92
N TYR A 34 8.77 -6.34 15.54
CA TYR A 34 9.83 -5.38 15.21
C TYR A 34 10.68 -5.01 16.43
N LYS A 35 10.08 -4.91 17.61
CA LYS A 35 10.78 -4.71 18.88
C LYS A 35 11.78 -5.83 19.14
N LYS A 36 11.32 -7.09 19.13
CA LYS A 36 12.19 -8.26 19.31
C LYS A 36 13.33 -8.29 18.29
N PHE A 37 13.05 -7.96 17.04
CA PHE A 37 14.08 -7.88 15.99
C PHE A 37 15.15 -6.82 16.32
N CYS A 38 14.73 -5.61 16.70
CA CYS A 38 15.66 -4.55 17.12
C CYS A 38 16.48 -4.94 18.37
N ASP A 39 15.83 -5.58 19.35
CA ASP A 39 16.47 -6.06 20.58
C ASP A 39 17.54 -7.11 20.30
N TYR A 40 17.28 -8.07 19.40
CA TYR A 40 18.26 -9.07 18.98
C TYR A 40 19.46 -8.47 18.25
N LEU A 41 19.24 -7.41 17.48
CA LEU A 41 20.30 -6.63 16.86
C LEU A 41 21.04 -5.72 17.85
N LYS A 42 20.62 -5.68 19.13
CA LYS A 42 21.15 -4.78 20.17
C LYS A 42 21.07 -3.32 19.73
N THR A 43 19.99 -2.95 19.05
CA THR A 43 19.80 -1.59 18.55
C THR A 43 19.48 -0.66 19.72
N GLU A 44 20.37 0.31 19.99
CA GLU A 44 20.09 1.38 20.94
C GLU A 44 19.19 2.44 20.30
N ILE A 45 17.88 2.40 20.61
CA ILE A 45 16.84 3.27 20.00
C ILE A 45 17.15 4.76 20.15
N THR A 46 17.77 5.16 21.27
CA THR A 46 18.20 6.53 21.52
C THR A 46 19.29 7.00 20.55
N ASN A 47 20.07 6.09 19.97
CA ASN A 47 21.21 6.38 19.09
C ASN A 47 20.84 6.37 17.60
N VAL A 48 19.62 5.93 17.25
CA VAL A 48 19.11 6.02 15.88
C VAL A 48 18.71 7.48 15.60
N LYS A 49 19.59 8.21 14.90
CA LYS A 49 19.45 9.64 14.59
C LYS A 49 19.29 9.93 13.09
N SER A 50 19.44 8.92 12.24
CA SER A 50 19.35 9.04 10.78
C SER A 50 18.66 7.83 10.16
N LEU A 51 18.15 7.99 8.94
CA LEU A 51 17.42 6.93 8.22
C LEU A 51 18.24 5.65 8.05
N THR A 52 19.55 5.76 7.79
CA THR A 52 20.43 4.61 7.54
C THR A 52 20.69 3.77 8.79
N GLN A 53 20.36 4.28 9.98
CA GLN A 53 20.50 3.58 11.25
C GLN A 53 19.24 2.81 11.65
N ILE A 54 18.14 2.94 10.90
CA ILE A 54 16.89 2.21 11.18
C ILE A 54 17.08 0.73 10.76
N PRO A 55 16.88 -0.24 11.67
CA PRO A 55 16.97 -1.66 11.30
C PRO A 55 15.89 -2.07 10.29
N PHE A 56 16.29 -2.71 9.19
CA PHE A 56 15.34 -3.17 8.17
C PHE A 56 14.78 -4.54 8.53
N LEU A 57 13.46 -4.62 8.72
CA LEU A 57 12.77 -5.86 9.02
C LEU A 57 12.79 -6.79 7.80
N PRO A 58 13.30 -8.03 7.90
CA PRO A 58 13.36 -8.93 6.76
C PRO A 58 11.97 -9.31 6.25
N ILE A 59 11.77 -9.29 4.92
CA ILE A 59 10.48 -9.56 4.29
C ILE A 59 9.91 -10.94 4.64
N GLN A 60 10.76 -11.91 4.98
CA GLN A 60 10.34 -13.26 5.39
C GLN A 60 9.50 -13.26 6.67
N PHE A 61 9.63 -12.25 7.54
CA PHE A 61 8.82 -12.16 8.76
C PHE A 61 7.33 -12.01 8.44
N PHE A 62 6.98 -11.37 7.33
CA PHE A 62 5.59 -11.26 6.87
C PHE A 62 4.99 -12.61 6.44
N LYS A 63 5.79 -13.68 6.29
CA LYS A 63 5.29 -15.04 6.02
C LYS A 63 4.92 -15.81 7.28
N SER A 64 5.50 -15.44 8.43
CA SER A 64 5.42 -16.23 9.65
C SER A 64 4.93 -15.46 10.88
N HIS A 65 4.83 -14.13 10.78
CA HIS A 65 4.45 -13.26 11.88
C HIS A 65 3.41 -12.23 11.46
N GLN A 66 2.57 -11.83 12.41
CA GLN A 66 1.68 -10.68 12.26
C GLN A 66 2.43 -9.40 12.61
N ILE A 67 2.76 -8.60 11.60
CA ILE A 67 3.52 -7.35 11.74
C ILE A 67 2.54 -6.19 11.92
N VAL A 68 2.11 -5.93 13.15
CA VAL A 68 1.14 -4.88 13.49
C VAL A 68 1.59 -4.08 14.72
N SER A 69 1.15 -2.82 14.82
CA SER A 69 1.55 -1.88 15.90
C SER A 69 0.38 -1.49 16.81
N ASN A 70 -0.71 -2.24 16.78
CA ASN A 70 -1.89 -2.02 17.62
C ASN A 70 -2.65 -3.35 17.75
N THR A 71 -3.71 -3.34 18.55
CA THR A 71 -4.56 -4.50 18.83
C THR A 71 -5.91 -4.42 18.12
N ASN A 72 -6.06 -3.53 17.14
CA ASN A 72 -7.32 -3.39 16.41
C ASN A 72 -7.55 -4.62 15.53
N THR A 73 -8.81 -4.87 15.19
CA THR A 73 -9.17 -5.91 14.22
C THR A 73 -8.60 -5.57 12.84
N PHE A 74 -8.25 -6.60 12.08
CA PHE A 74 -7.81 -6.43 10.70
C PHE A 74 -9.02 -6.07 9.85
N GLN A 75 -8.95 -4.92 9.18
CA GLN A 75 -9.95 -4.48 8.22
C GLN A 75 -9.72 -5.15 6.87
N GLU A 76 -8.46 -5.35 6.49
CA GLU A 76 -8.04 -6.03 5.27
C GLU A 76 -6.78 -6.86 5.51
N THR A 77 -6.57 -7.90 4.69
CA THR A 77 -5.31 -8.65 4.66
C THR A 77 -4.84 -8.81 3.23
N PHE A 78 -3.70 -8.20 2.92
CA PHE A 78 -3.08 -8.31 1.60
C PHE A 78 -2.04 -9.41 1.58
N THR A 79 -1.96 -10.15 0.47
CA THR A 79 -1.02 -11.26 0.28
C THR A 79 -0.16 -11.05 -0.95
N SER A 80 1.08 -11.56 -0.90
CA SER A 80 1.97 -11.56 -2.08
C SER A 80 1.50 -12.56 -3.14
N SER A 81 1.81 -12.30 -4.42
CA SER A 81 1.43 -13.16 -5.55
C SER A 81 1.94 -14.60 -5.51
N GLY A 82 2.94 -14.93 -4.70
CA GLY A 82 3.39 -16.31 -4.41
C GLY A 82 3.73 -17.13 -5.66
N THR A 83 4.97 -17.09 -6.11
CA THR A 83 5.36 -17.64 -7.43
C THR A 83 5.56 -19.15 -7.49
N THR A 84 5.49 -19.91 -6.39
CA THR A 84 5.68 -21.37 -6.39
C THR A 84 5.34 -21.92 -5.01
N GLY A 85 4.25 -22.70 -4.85
CA GLY A 85 3.98 -23.67 -3.75
C GLY A 85 4.27 -23.30 -2.27
N ALA A 86 4.67 -22.08 -1.97
CA ALA A 86 5.24 -21.66 -0.71
C ALA A 86 4.31 -20.68 0.01
N ILE A 87 4.46 -20.61 1.34
CA ILE A 87 3.76 -19.66 2.19
C ILE A 87 3.97 -18.24 1.66
N THR A 88 2.87 -17.58 1.29
CA THR A 88 2.85 -16.18 0.85
C THR A 88 3.04 -15.25 2.04
N SER A 89 3.65 -14.10 1.79
CA SER A 89 3.69 -13.03 2.80
C SER A 89 2.29 -12.43 2.97
N SER A 90 1.94 -12.05 4.19
CA SER A 90 0.67 -11.39 4.54
C SER A 90 0.93 -10.04 5.21
N HIS A 91 0.19 -9.02 4.78
CA HIS A 91 0.16 -7.68 5.37
C HIS A 91 -1.23 -7.47 5.99
N PHE A 92 -1.27 -7.38 7.31
CA PHE A 92 -2.51 -7.17 8.07
C PHE A 92 -2.76 -5.67 8.25
N VAL A 93 -3.82 -5.15 7.63
CA VAL A 93 -4.17 -3.74 7.65
C VAL A 93 -5.23 -3.50 8.72
N THR A 94 -4.90 -2.69 9.72
CA THR A 94 -5.79 -2.37 10.85
C THR A 94 -6.57 -1.07 10.66
N ASP A 95 -6.18 -0.26 9.68
CA ASP A 95 -6.88 0.93 9.25
C ASP A 95 -6.72 1.08 7.73
N VAL A 96 -7.76 0.69 7.00
CA VAL A 96 -7.74 0.73 5.53
C VAL A 96 -7.82 2.17 5.01
N THR A 97 -8.35 3.10 5.79
CA THR A 97 -8.52 4.49 5.35
C THR A 97 -7.19 5.18 5.08
N LEU A 98 -6.15 4.87 5.86
CA LEU A 98 -4.78 5.34 5.61
C LEU A 98 -4.21 4.78 4.31
N TYR A 99 -4.50 3.51 4.03
CA TYR A 99 -4.08 2.85 2.80
C TYR A 99 -4.75 3.53 1.59
N GLU A 100 -6.05 3.78 1.67
CA GLU A 100 -6.83 4.49 0.65
C GLU A 100 -6.35 5.93 0.42
N GLN A 101 -6.19 6.69 1.51
CA GLN A 101 -5.76 8.08 1.44
C GLN A 101 -4.37 8.20 0.79
N SER A 102 -3.46 7.27 1.08
CA SER A 102 -2.11 7.25 0.51
C SER A 102 -2.12 7.18 -1.01
N TYR A 103 -2.77 6.16 -1.60
CA TYR A 103 -2.75 6.02 -3.04
C TYR A 103 -3.64 7.06 -3.75
N ARG A 104 -4.73 7.52 -3.14
CA ARG A 104 -5.59 8.57 -3.73
C ARG A 104 -4.87 9.91 -3.80
N GLN A 105 -4.18 10.30 -2.72
CA GLN A 105 -3.38 11.52 -2.72
C GLN A 105 -2.21 11.43 -3.69
N ALA A 106 -1.51 10.29 -3.73
CA ALA A 106 -0.44 10.07 -4.70
C ALA A 106 -0.97 10.17 -6.14
N PHE A 107 -2.09 9.51 -6.47
CA PHE A 107 -2.70 9.60 -7.79
C PHE A 107 -3.04 11.06 -8.14
N ASN A 108 -3.72 11.78 -7.25
CA ASN A 108 -4.07 13.18 -7.46
C ASN A 108 -2.84 14.10 -7.62
N GLN A 109 -1.75 13.82 -6.90
CA GLN A 109 -0.52 14.60 -7.01
C GLN A 109 0.19 14.41 -8.36
N PHE A 110 0.19 13.19 -8.91
CA PHE A 110 0.93 12.87 -10.14
C PHE A 110 0.09 13.01 -11.41
N TYR A 111 -1.21 12.72 -11.32
CA TYR A 111 -2.11 12.66 -12.48
C TYR A 111 -3.26 13.68 -12.41
N GLY A 112 -3.67 14.10 -11.21
CA GLY A 112 -4.83 14.96 -10.99
C GLY A 112 -6.08 14.18 -10.57
N ASP A 113 -7.24 14.84 -10.59
CA ASP A 113 -8.48 14.27 -10.08
C ASP A 113 -8.89 13.03 -10.89
N ILE A 114 -9.08 11.90 -10.20
CA ILE A 114 -9.47 10.61 -10.77
C ILE A 114 -10.80 10.66 -11.53
N GLU A 115 -11.69 11.59 -11.19
CA GLU A 115 -12.96 11.81 -11.92
C GLU A 115 -12.75 12.26 -13.38
N ASN A 116 -11.55 12.76 -13.72
CA ASN A 116 -11.19 13.13 -15.09
C ASN A 116 -10.61 11.96 -15.92
N PHE A 117 -10.54 10.75 -15.36
CA PHE A 117 -9.90 9.60 -16.01
C PHE A 117 -10.91 8.49 -16.31
N VAL A 118 -10.64 7.77 -17.41
CA VAL A 118 -11.19 6.43 -17.63
C VAL A 118 -10.12 5.41 -17.22
N VAL A 119 -10.44 4.55 -16.26
CA VAL A 119 -9.51 3.55 -15.73
C VAL A 119 -9.81 2.20 -16.36
N LEU A 120 -8.97 1.78 -17.31
CA LEU A 120 -9.06 0.47 -17.96
C LEU A 120 -7.99 -0.46 -17.40
N ALA A 121 -8.39 -1.47 -16.64
CA ALA A 121 -7.48 -2.30 -15.85
C ALA A 121 -7.35 -3.72 -16.41
N LEU A 122 -6.35 -3.96 -17.25
CA LEU A 122 -5.99 -5.31 -17.73
C LEU A 122 -5.06 -6.00 -16.73
N LEU A 123 -5.62 -6.78 -15.81
CA LEU A 123 -4.86 -7.45 -14.74
C LEU A 123 -5.05 -8.98 -14.83
N PRO A 124 -4.14 -9.73 -15.49
CA PRO A 124 -4.24 -11.18 -15.49
C PRO A 124 -4.24 -11.71 -14.05
N SER A 125 -5.19 -12.60 -13.73
CA SER A 125 -5.38 -13.26 -12.42
C SER A 125 -6.26 -12.56 -11.35
N TYR A 126 -7.09 -11.56 -11.68
CA TYR A 126 -7.94 -10.90 -10.66
C TYR A 126 -9.20 -11.69 -10.23
N LEU A 127 -9.75 -12.55 -11.09
CA LEU A 127 -11.02 -13.24 -10.79
C LEU A 127 -10.88 -14.36 -9.74
N GLU A 128 -9.66 -14.86 -9.50
CA GLU A 128 -9.45 -16.05 -8.66
C GLU A 128 -8.67 -15.78 -7.37
N ARG A 129 -8.22 -14.54 -7.11
CA ARG A 129 -7.36 -14.22 -5.95
C ARG A 129 -7.89 -13.04 -5.14
N SER A 130 -8.32 -13.34 -3.93
CA SER A 130 -8.56 -12.34 -2.88
C SER A 130 -7.23 -11.88 -2.25
N GLY A 131 -7.21 -10.67 -1.68
CA GLY A 131 -6.07 -10.14 -0.95
C GLY A 131 -4.97 -9.50 -1.79
N SER A 132 -5.20 -9.16 -3.06
CA SER A 132 -4.24 -8.33 -3.82
C SER A 132 -4.46 -6.86 -3.52
N SER A 133 -3.44 -6.19 -2.96
CA SER A 133 -3.54 -4.76 -2.68
C SER A 133 -3.57 -3.88 -3.93
N LEU A 134 -3.01 -4.37 -5.04
CA LEU A 134 -3.10 -3.72 -6.36
C LEU A 134 -4.53 -3.76 -6.88
N ILE A 135 -5.18 -4.93 -6.82
CA ILE A 135 -6.59 -5.07 -7.26
C ILE A 135 -7.49 -4.22 -6.38
N TYR A 136 -7.24 -4.20 -5.07
CA TYR A 136 -7.97 -3.33 -4.13
C TYR A 136 -7.89 -1.86 -4.54
N MET A 137 -6.67 -1.35 -4.76
CA MET A 137 -6.42 0.04 -5.19
C MET A 137 -7.10 0.36 -6.52
N VAL A 138 -6.93 -0.50 -7.53
CA VAL A 138 -7.50 -0.28 -8.86
C VAL A 138 -9.02 -0.33 -8.84
N SER A 139 -9.61 -1.23 -8.05
CA SER A 139 -11.06 -1.30 -7.85
C SER A 139 -11.61 -0.02 -7.23
N ASP A 140 -10.90 0.55 -6.26
CA ASP A 140 -11.27 1.84 -5.69
C ASP A 140 -11.16 2.97 -6.72
N LEU A 141 -10.06 3.06 -7.47
CA LEU A 141 -9.87 4.10 -8.49
C LEU A 141 -10.91 4.03 -9.61
N ILE A 142 -11.28 2.84 -10.08
CA ILE A 142 -12.39 2.64 -11.04
C ILE A 142 -13.69 3.23 -10.45
N LYS A 143 -14.04 2.87 -9.21
CA LYS A 143 -15.25 3.39 -8.56
C LYS A 143 -15.21 4.91 -8.38
N LYS A 144 -14.05 5.46 -8.00
CA LYS A 144 -13.86 6.90 -7.78
C LYS A 144 -13.82 7.71 -9.06
N SER A 145 -13.44 7.11 -10.19
CA SER A 145 -13.52 7.78 -11.50
C SER A 145 -14.94 8.20 -11.88
N ARG A 146 -15.96 7.52 -11.33
CA ARG A 146 -17.39 7.69 -11.67
C ARG A 146 -17.69 7.59 -13.16
N ASN A 147 -16.75 7.07 -13.94
CA ASN A 147 -16.88 6.96 -15.37
C ASN A 147 -17.38 5.55 -15.72
N PRO A 148 -18.53 5.42 -16.40
CA PRO A 148 -19.08 4.10 -16.76
C PRO A 148 -18.21 3.32 -17.75
N GLU A 149 -17.24 3.98 -18.39
CA GLU A 149 -16.29 3.32 -19.29
C GLU A 149 -15.11 2.69 -18.55
N SER A 150 -14.93 2.97 -17.25
CA SER A 150 -13.87 2.38 -16.42
C SER A 150 -14.24 0.96 -15.98
N ASP A 151 -13.37 -0.02 -16.25
CA ASP A 151 -13.60 -1.40 -15.84
C ASP A 151 -12.32 -2.25 -15.81
N PHE A 152 -12.43 -3.46 -15.26
CA PHE A 152 -11.44 -4.53 -15.36
C PHE A 152 -11.57 -5.31 -16.66
N TYR A 153 -10.42 -5.71 -17.19
CA TYR A 153 -10.29 -6.55 -18.36
C TYR A 153 -9.43 -7.78 -18.00
N LEU A 154 -9.80 -8.95 -18.52
CA LEU A 154 -9.06 -10.19 -18.31
C LEU A 154 -8.61 -10.82 -19.63
N ASN A 155 -9.57 -11.39 -20.37
CA ASN A 155 -9.35 -12.07 -21.65
C ASN A 155 -10.17 -11.44 -22.79
N ASN A 156 -10.90 -10.36 -22.49
CA ASN A 156 -11.71 -9.58 -23.43
C ASN A 156 -10.86 -8.53 -24.15
N TYR A 157 -9.80 -8.97 -24.82
CA TYR A 157 -8.85 -8.08 -25.50
C TYR A 157 -9.51 -7.28 -26.63
N ASP A 158 -10.38 -7.90 -27.43
CA ASP A 158 -11.07 -7.21 -28.52
C ASP A 158 -11.98 -6.09 -28.00
N GLU A 159 -12.64 -6.32 -26.86
CA GLU A 159 -13.45 -5.30 -26.20
C GLU A 159 -12.59 -4.15 -25.68
N LEU A 160 -11.47 -4.45 -25.03
CA LEU A 160 -10.52 -3.45 -24.56
C LEU A 160 -9.97 -2.62 -25.72
N ILE A 161 -9.58 -3.26 -26.82
CA ILE A 161 -9.09 -2.57 -28.02
C ILE A 161 -10.16 -1.65 -28.58
N THR A 162 -11.40 -2.14 -28.71
CA THR A 162 -12.53 -1.34 -29.19
C THR A 162 -12.77 -0.14 -28.28
N LYS A 163 -12.71 -0.32 -26.95
CA LYS A 163 -12.87 0.74 -25.97
C LYS A 163 -11.78 1.79 -26.10
N LEU A 164 -10.51 1.37 -26.17
CA LEU A 164 -9.35 2.25 -26.33
C LEU A 164 -9.46 3.10 -27.59
N LEU A 165 -9.77 2.48 -28.74
CA LEU A 165 -9.94 3.21 -30.00
C LEU A 165 -11.09 4.21 -29.92
N LEU A 166 -12.20 3.86 -29.26
CA LEU A 166 -13.34 4.76 -29.10
C LEU A 166 -13.03 5.95 -28.20
N LEU A 167 -12.27 5.75 -27.12
CA LEU A 167 -11.87 6.82 -26.20
C LEU A 167 -10.82 7.73 -26.83
N ASP A 168 -9.80 7.18 -27.49
CA ASP A 168 -8.76 7.95 -28.18
C ASP A 168 -9.34 8.91 -29.24
N ASN A 169 -10.38 8.46 -29.96
CA ASN A 169 -11.08 9.30 -30.94
C ASN A 169 -11.94 10.42 -30.31
N ARG A 170 -12.24 10.37 -29.00
CA ARG A 170 -13.03 11.39 -28.29
C ARG A 170 -12.17 12.51 -27.69
N GLY A 171 -10.84 12.35 -27.69
CA GLY A 171 -9.89 13.23 -27.01
C GLY A 171 -9.83 12.99 -25.52
#